data_AF-A0A2D6D6E1-F1
#
_entry.id   AF-A0A2D6D6E1-F1
#
_cell.length_a   1.000
_cell.length_b   1.000
_cell.length_c   1.000
_cell.angle_alpha   90.00
_cell.angle_beta   90.00
_cell.angle_gamma   90.00
#
_symmetry.space_group_name_H-M   'P 1'
#
loop_
_entity.id
_entity.type
_entity.pdbx_description
1 polymer ?
#
loop_
_entity_poly.entity_id
_entity_poly.type
_entity_poly.pdbx_seq_one_letter_code
_entity_poly.pdbx_strand_id
1 'polypeptide(L)'
;MIEYFKYFFNPDHLLSIRPPAMSDRAITILLVAFTALIVVGILYKIKTKTDRDGLKVKAYIRLFHLGLTIGILGYVYVFFAWQGITLLAGRFWLIILLLIALVWLGFIGKYLLREAPKMRKSIDQKRNFEKYIP
;
A
#
# COMPACT_ATOMS: atom_id res chain seq x y z
N MET A 1 -8.95 -8.02 -23.17
CA MET A 1 -8.33 -7.70 -21.86
C MET A 1 -6.85 -7.34 -22.02
N ILE A 2 -6.02 -8.26 -22.51
CA ILE A 2 -4.55 -8.08 -22.63
C ILE A 2 -4.16 -6.84 -23.46
N GLU A 3 -4.85 -6.57 -24.57
CA GLU A 3 -4.58 -5.39 -25.42
C GLU A 3 -4.88 -4.06 -24.73
N TYR A 4 -5.92 -4.00 -23.90
CA TYR A 4 -6.27 -2.81 -23.12
C TYR A 4 -5.20 -2.50 -22.06
N PHE A 5 -4.66 -3.54 -21.41
CA PHE A 5 -3.53 -3.41 -20.50
C PHE A 5 -2.30 -2.87 -21.23
N LYS A 6 -1.96 -3.43 -22.40
CA LYS A 6 -0.82 -2.96 -23.20
C LYS A 6 -0.95 -1.49 -23.58
N TYR A 7 -2.14 -1.05 -23.98
CA TYR A 7 -2.44 0.35 -24.29
C TYR A 7 -2.36 1.26 -23.05
N PHE A 8 -2.92 0.81 -21.92
CA PHE A 8 -2.91 1.60 -20.69
C PHE A 8 -1.51 1.82 -20.13
N PHE A 9 -0.63 0.81 -20.25
CA PHE A 9 0.74 0.85 -19.73
C PHE A 9 1.79 1.39 -20.73
N ASN A 10 1.37 1.94 -21.87
CA ASN A 10 2.30 2.60 -22.79
C ASN A 10 2.91 3.86 -22.13
N PRO A 11 4.25 4.02 -22.11
CA PRO A 11 4.92 5.17 -21.46
C PRO A 11 4.44 6.53 -21.97
N ASP A 12 4.23 6.66 -23.29
CA ASP A 12 3.73 7.90 -23.90
C ASP A 12 2.35 8.30 -23.39
N HIS A 13 1.52 7.32 -23.10
CA HIS A 13 0.19 7.52 -22.57
C HIS A 13 0.21 7.79 -21.06
N LEU A 14 1.14 7.18 -20.33
CA LEU A 14 1.30 7.38 -18.89
C LEU A 14 1.90 8.75 -18.54
N LEU A 15 2.81 9.26 -19.39
CA LEU A 15 3.53 10.51 -19.17
C LEU A 15 2.91 11.71 -19.90
N SER A 16 1.79 11.53 -20.63
CA SER A 16 1.10 12.63 -21.30
C SER A 16 0.54 13.63 -20.27
N ILE A 17 0.83 14.92 -20.46
CA ILE A 17 0.35 16.03 -19.60
C ILE A 17 -1.15 16.30 -19.82
N ARG A 18 -1.67 15.98 -21.01
CA ARG A 18 -3.08 16.11 -21.37
C ARG A 18 -3.64 14.75 -21.76
N PRO A 19 -3.86 13.85 -20.79
CA PRO A 19 -4.44 12.56 -21.12
C PRO A 19 -5.88 12.77 -21.63
N PRO A 20 -6.32 11.99 -22.63
CA PRO A 20 -7.73 11.94 -22.98
C PRO A 20 -8.54 11.44 -21.78
N ALA A 21 -9.83 11.81 -21.75
CA ALA A 21 -10.76 11.40 -20.71
C ALA A 21 -10.63 9.89 -20.43
N MET A 22 -10.51 9.53 -19.16
CA MET A 22 -10.33 8.14 -18.76
C MET A 22 -11.61 7.38 -19.06
N SER A 23 -11.52 6.27 -19.80
CA SER A 23 -12.69 5.44 -20.09
C SER A 23 -13.32 4.92 -18.80
N ASP A 24 -14.64 4.83 -18.75
CA ASP A 24 -15.41 4.36 -17.59
C ASP A 24 -14.88 3.02 -17.04
N ARG A 25 -14.46 2.11 -17.94
CA ARG A 25 -13.86 0.82 -17.56
C ARG A 25 -12.59 0.97 -16.72
N ALA A 26 -11.69 1.87 -17.08
CA ALA A 26 -10.48 2.13 -16.28
C ALA A 26 -10.83 2.70 -14.91
N ILE A 27 -11.80 3.61 -14.85
CA ILE A 27 -12.29 4.17 -13.59
C ILE A 27 -12.83 3.05 -12.70
N THR A 28 -13.69 2.16 -13.22
CA THR A 28 -14.22 1.02 -12.46
C THR A 28 -13.11 0.09 -11.97
N ILE A 29 -12.14 -0.25 -12.82
CA ILE A 29 -11.00 -1.11 -12.43
C ILE A 29 -10.19 -0.46 -11.30
N LEU A 30 -9.89 0.83 -11.41
CA LEU A 30 -9.14 1.56 -10.38
C LEU A 30 -9.93 1.64 -9.07
N LEU A 31 -11.23 1.92 -9.13
CA LEU A 31 -12.09 1.93 -7.94
C LEU A 31 -12.09 0.57 -7.23
N VAL A 32 -12.25 -0.52 -7.98
CA VAL A 32 -12.21 -1.88 -7.41
C VAL A 32 -10.83 -2.17 -6.81
N ALA A 33 -9.75 -1.80 -7.49
CA ALA A 33 -8.39 -2.01 -7.00
C ALA A 33 -8.11 -1.24 -5.70
N PHE A 34 -8.48 0.04 -5.61
CA PHE A 34 -8.31 0.85 -4.41
C PHE A 34 -9.25 0.40 -3.27
N THR A 35 -10.47 -0.02 -3.60
CA THR A 35 -11.38 -0.66 -2.61
C THR A 35 -10.72 -1.90 -2.02
N ALA A 36 -10.18 -2.78 -2.86
CA ALA A 36 -9.53 -4.00 -2.42
C ALA A 36 -8.33 -3.70 -1.50
N LEU A 37 -7.52 -2.67 -1.80
CA LEU A 37 -6.43 -2.23 -0.94
C LEU A 37 -6.91 -1.76 0.44
N ILE A 38 -7.99 -0.97 0.49
CA ILE A 38 -8.59 -0.53 1.75
C ILE A 38 -9.10 -1.73 2.55
N VAL A 39 -9.83 -2.64 1.91
CA VAL A 39 -10.38 -3.85 2.55
C VAL A 39 -9.24 -4.69 3.11
N VAL A 40 -8.20 -4.97 2.33
CA VAL A 40 -7.00 -5.70 2.78
C VAL A 40 -6.35 -5.01 3.98
N GLY A 41 -6.21 -3.68 3.94
CA GLY A 41 -5.71 -2.90 5.08
C GLY A 41 -6.55 -3.13 6.34
N ILE A 42 -7.89 -3.02 6.22
CA ILE A 42 -8.83 -3.23 7.32
C ILE A 42 -8.71 -4.65 7.89
N LEU A 43 -8.59 -5.67 7.03
CA LEU A 43 -8.38 -7.06 7.46
C LEU A 43 -7.12 -7.20 8.33
N TYR A 44 -6.02 -6.52 7.98
CA TYR A 44 -4.83 -6.49 8.84
C TYR A 44 -5.08 -5.81 10.18
N LYS A 45 -5.86 -4.73 10.22
CA LYS A 45 -6.27 -4.08 11.49
C LYS A 45 -7.17 -4.97 12.34
N ILE A 46 -7.97 -5.86 11.75
CA ILE A 46 -8.76 -6.82 12.54
C ILE A 46 -7.84 -7.88 13.15
N LYS A 47 -6.86 -8.37 12.39
CA LYS A 47 -5.88 -9.37 12.88
C LYS A 47 -5.07 -8.88 14.08
N THR A 48 -4.77 -7.58 14.18
CA THR A 48 -4.02 -7.03 15.33
C THR A 48 -4.72 -7.26 16.68
N LYS A 49 -6.04 -7.44 16.71
CA LYS A 49 -6.79 -7.73 17.94
C LYS A 49 -6.70 -9.19 18.38
N THR A 50 -6.40 -10.09 17.44
CA THR A 50 -6.36 -11.55 17.69
C THR A 50 -4.94 -12.02 17.98
N ASP A 51 -3.94 -11.41 17.33
CA ASP A 51 -2.55 -11.82 17.47
C ASP A 51 -1.91 -11.33 18.78
N ARG A 52 -1.30 -12.26 19.53
CA ARG A 52 -0.56 -11.98 20.77
C ARG A 52 0.91 -11.61 20.54
N ASP A 53 1.42 -11.84 19.33
CA ASP A 53 2.79 -11.50 18.96
C ASP A 53 2.90 -10.02 18.61
N GLY A 54 3.43 -9.23 19.55
CA GLY A 54 3.59 -7.78 19.39
C GLY A 54 4.42 -7.36 18.16
N LEU A 55 5.31 -8.22 17.67
CA LEU A 55 6.11 -7.96 16.47
C LEU A 55 5.26 -8.09 15.20
N LYS A 56 4.40 -9.11 15.14
CA LYS A 56 3.43 -9.28 14.03
C LYS A 56 2.38 -8.19 14.04
N VAL A 57 1.86 -7.84 15.22
CA VAL A 57 0.90 -6.74 15.39
C VAL A 57 1.46 -5.44 14.83
N LYS A 58 2.73 -5.10 15.12
CA LYS A 58 3.38 -3.92 14.54
C LYS A 58 3.43 -3.96 13.00
N ALA A 59 3.71 -5.12 12.41
CA ALA A 59 3.71 -5.26 10.96
C ALA A 59 2.31 -5.11 10.36
N TYR A 60 1.28 -5.70 10.97
CA TYR A 60 -0.11 -5.55 10.52
C TYR A 60 -0.60 -4.10 10.61
N ILE A 61 -0.23 -3.36 11.65
CA ILE A 61 -0.53 -1.93 11.75
C ILE A 61 0.12 -1.16 10.60
N ARG A 62 1.38 -1.45 10.27
CA ARG A 62 2.06 -0.81 9.13
C ARG A 62 1.39 -1.14 7.79
N LEU A 63 0.97 -2.39 7.59
CA LEU A 63 0.22 -2.81 6.39
C LEU A 63 -1.16 -2.16 6.31
N PHE A 64 -1.85 -2.03 7.43
CA PHE A 64 -3.12 -1.28 7.52
C PHE A 64 -2.93 0.17 7.09
N HIS A 65 -1.90 0.85 7.61
CA HIS A 65 -1.61 2.22 7.22
C HIS A 65 -1.31 2.35 5.73
N LEU A 66 -0.48 1.47 5.16
CA LEU A 66 -0.17 1.45 3.73
C LEU A 66 -1.42 1.25 2.89
N GLY A 67 -2.25 0.25 3.21
CA GLY A 67 -3.49 -0.04 2.47
C GLY A 67 -4.47 1.13 2.52
N LEU A 68 -4.63 1.77 3.68
CA LEU A 68 -5.49 2.95 3.82
C LEU A 68 -4.95 4.17 3.07
N THR A 69 -3.67 4.52 3.24
CA THR A 69 -3.12 5.73 2.61
C THR A 69 -3.13 5.61 1.09
N ILE A 70 -2.66 4.48 0.54
CA ILE A 70 -2.67 4.26 -0.91
C ILE A 70 -4.09 4.13 -1.45
N GLY A 71 -4.98 3.46 -0.72
CA GLY A 71 -6.39 3.34 -1.09
C GLY A 71 -7.09 4.70 -1.16
N ILE A 72 -7.00 5.50 -0.09
CA ILE A 72 -7.62 6.83 -0.03
C ILE A 72 -7.02 7.76 -1.08
N LEU A 73 -5.69 7.83 -1.20
CA LEU A 73 -5.04 8.66 -2.22
C LEU A 73 -5.44 8.23 -3.63
N GLY A 74 -5.62 6.92 -3.86
CA GLY A 74 -6.14 6.39 -5.11
C GLY A 74 -7.56 6.87 -5.43
N TYR A 75 -8.45 6.91 -4.44
CA TYR A 75 -9.79 7.50 -4.61
C TYR A 75 -9.74 8.99 -4.91
N VAL A 76 -8.89 9.74 -4.21
CA VAL A 76 -8.67 11.17 -4.48
C VAL A 76 -8.18 11.38 -5.91
N TYR A 77 -7.24 10.56 -6.37
CA TYR A 77 -6.78 10.57 -7.75
C TYR A 77 -7.93 10.30 -8.73
N VAL A 78 -8.71 9.23 -8.52
CA VAL A 78 -9.83 8.87 -9.40
C VAL A 78 -10.87 9.99 -9.45
N PHE A 79 -11.14 10.66 -8.33
CA PHE A 79 -12.03 11.82 -8.28
C PHE A 79 -11.53 12.96 -9.18
N PHE A 80 -10.26 13.33 -9.09
CA PHE A 80 -9.69 14.36 -9.95
C PHE A 80 -9.59 13.95 -11.42
N ALA A 81 -9.33 12.68 -11.68
CA ALA A 81 -9.35 12.11 -13.02
C ALA A 81 -10.76 12.17 -13.64
N TRP A 82 -11.80 11.92 -12.85
CA TRP A 82 -13.19 12.04 -13.28
C TRP A 82 -13.61 13.49 -13.52
N GLN A 83 -13.14 14.43 -12.69
CA GLN A 83 -13.35 15.87 -12.90
C GLN A 83 -12.54 16.45 -14.07
N GLY A 84 -11.62 15.68 -14.67
CA GLY A 84 -10.83 16.11 -15.82
C GLY A 84 -9.81 17.21 -15.51
N ILE A 85 -9.36 17.35 -14.26
CA ILE A 85 -8.38 18.38 -13.89
C ILE A 85 -7.02 18.02 -14.49
N THR A 86 -6.56 18.80 -15.48
CA THR A 86 -5.41 18.48 -16.35
C THR A 86 -4.18 17.92 -15.63
N LEU A 87 -3.69 18.57 -14.57
CA LEU A 87 -2.50 18.14 -13.84
C LEU A 87 -2.75 16.98 -12.87
N LEU A 88 -3.92 16.96 -12.21
CA LEU A 88 -4.25 15.97 -11.17
C LEU A 88 -4.82 14.67 -11.76
N ALA A 89 -5.36 14.72 -12.98
CA ALA A 89 -5.78 13.57 -13.76
C ALA A 89 -4.60 12.84 -14.43
N GLY A 90 -3.39 13.41 -14.38
CA GLY A 90 -2.19 12.85 -14.99
C GLY A 90 -1.93 11.41 -14.55
N ARG A 91 -1.77 10.50 -15.51
CA ARG A 91 -1.59 9.06 -15.24
C ARG A 91 -0.27 8.75 -14.52
N PHE A 92 0.71 9.65 -14.62
CA PHE A 92 1.97 9.55 -13.89
C PHE A 92 1.76 9.49 -12.36
N TRP A 93 0.67 10.05 -11.83
CA TRP A 93 0.32 9.91 -10.41
C TRP A 93 0.11 8.46 -9.99
N LEU A 94 -0.41 7.61 -10.87
CA LEU A 94 -0.56 6.17 -10.59
C LEU A 94 0.82 5.50 -10.46
N ILE A 95 1.80 5.90 -11.27
CA ILE A 95 3.17 5.40 -11.16
C ILE A 95 3.80 5.88 -9.84
N ILE A 96 3.64 7.16 -9.51
CA ILE A 96 4.15 7.72 -8.26
C ILE A 96 3.54 7.00 -7.06
N LEU A 97 2.21 6.81 -7.04
CA LEU A 97 1.53 6.05 -5.99
C LEU A 97 2.04 4.61 -5.88
N LEU A 98 2.24 3.94 -7.02
CA LEU A 98 2.79 2.59 -7.06
C LEU A 98 4.21 2.53 -6.51
N LEU A 99 5.08 3.48 -6.89
CA LEU A 99 6.46 3.56 -6.38
C LEU A 99 6.48 3.82 -4.87
N ILE A 100 5.67 4.76 -4.38
CA ILE A 100 5.54 5.04 -2.94
C ILE A 100 5.07 3.76 -2.21
N ALA A 101 4.05 3.09 -2.74
CA ALA A 101 3.54 1.84 -2.17
C ALA A 101 4.64 0.76 -2.12
N LEU A 102 5.41 0.58 -3.20
CA LEU A 102 6.48 -0.41 -3.27
C LEU A 102 7.63 -0.11 -2.32
N VAL A 103 8.07 1.15 -2.23
CA VAL A 103 9.13 1.57 -1.29
C VAL A 103 8.68 1.34 0.15
N TRP A 104 7.45 1.72 0.47
CA TRP A 104 6.89 1.52 1.81
C TRP A 104 6.74 0.03 2.14
N LEU A 105 6.27 -0.77 1.19
CA LEU A 105 6.18 -2.22 1.33
C LEU A 105 7.57 -2.84 1.53
N GLY A 106 8.60 -2.33 0.84
CA GLY A 106 10.00 -2.71 1.05
C GLY A 106 10.49 -2.44 2.47
N PHE A 107 10.15 -1.30 3.06
CA PHE A 107 10.45 -1.01 4.46
C PHE A 107 9.73 -1.95 5.44
N ILE A 108 8.48 -2.31 5.15
CA ILE A 108 7.72 -3.29 5.95
C ILE A 108 8.36 -4.68 5.84
N GLY A 109 8.76 -5.10 4.64
CA GLY A 109 9.47 -6.36 4.40
C GLY A 109 10.81 -6.42 5.13
N LYS A 110 11.61 -5.34 5.07
CA LYS A 110 12.87 -5.19 5.83
C LYS A 110 12.62 -5.33 7.33
N TYR A 111 11.57 -4.71 7.87
CA TYR A 111 11.19 -4.85 9.27
C TYR A 111 10.89 -6.29 9.65
N LEU A 112 10.05 -6.97 8.86
CA LEU A 112 9.66 -8.36 9.12
C LEU A 112 10.83 -9.35 9.05
N LEU A 113 11.70 -9.20 8.05
CA LEU A 113 12.77 -10.18 7.78
C LEU A 113 14.04 -9.93 8.59
N ARG A 114 14.36 -8.67 8.91
CA ARG A 114 15.64 -8.32 9.57
C ARG A 114 15.46 -7.80 10.99
N GLU A 115 14.51 -6.91 11.22
CA GLU A 115 14.39 -6.24 12.52
C GLU A 115 13.60 -7.11 13.50
N ALA A 116 12.47 -7.67 13.08
CA ALA A 116 11.62 -8.49 13.92
C ALA A 116 12.34 -9.70 14.57
N PRO A 117 13.13 -10.51 13.84
CA PRO A 117 13.88 -11.60 14.47
C PRO A 117 14.97 -11.11 15.42
N LYS A 118 15.61 -9.96 15.13
CA LYS A 118 16.61 -9.36 16.04
C LYS A 118 15.97 -8.91 17.35
N MET A 119 14.83 -8.22 17.27
CA MET A 119 14.06 -7.80 18.45
C MET A 119 13.57 -9.01 19.26
N ARG A 120 13.18 -10.10 18.60
CA ARG A 120 12.77 -11.31 19.31
C ARG A 120 13.91 -11.90 20.15
N LYS A 121 15.11 -12.01 19.57
CA LYS A 121 16.31 -12.46 20.29
C LYS A 121 16.67 -11.58 21.48
N SER A 122 16.56 -10.25 21.35
CA SER A 122 16.87 -9.34 22.46
C SER A 122 15.82 -9.39 23.58
N ILE A 123 14.54 -9.59 23.24
CA ILE A 123 13.47 -9.82 24.23
C ILE A 123 13.74 -11.12 25.00
N ASP A 124 14.10 -12.20 24.29
CA ASP A 124 14.42 -13.49 24.92
C ASP A 124 15.65 -13.40 25.85
N GLN A 125 16.69 -12.67 25.44
CA GLN A 125 17.87 -12.42 26.27
C GLN A 125 17.56 -11.61 27.53
N LYS A 126 16.74 -10.55 27.43
CA LYS A 126 16.29 -9.78 28.59
C LYS A 126 15.47 -10.63 29.54
N ARG A 127 14.52 -11.41 29.01
CA ARG A 127 13.69 -12.31 29.81
C ARG A 127 14.51 -13.37 30.54
N ASN A 128 15.56 -13.88 29.90
CA ASN A 128 16.51 -14.79 30.55
C ASN A 128 17.27 -14.08 31.66
N PHE A 129 17.79 -12.87 31.43
CA PHE A 129 18.52 -12.10 32.44
C PHE A 129 17.66 -11.72 33.66
N GLU A 130 16.43 -11.25 33.42
CA GLU A 130 15.45 -10.92 34.48
C GLU A 130 15.04 -12.15 35.30
N LYS A 131 15.09 -13.36 34.73
CA LYS A 131 14.82 -14.60 35.47
C LYS A 131 15.88 -14.89 36.54
N TYR A 132 17.08 -14.32 36.43
CA TYR A 132 18.21 -14.55 37.33
C TYR A 132 18.49 -13.39 38.28
N ILE A 133 17.70 -12.30 38.23
CA ILE A 133 17.79 -11.21 39.20
C ILE A 133 16.64 -11.40 40.20
N PRO A 134 16.92 -11.71 41.48
CA PRO A 134 15.91 -11.87 42.53
C PRO A 134 15.23 -10.55 42.91
#